data_AF-A0A3C1FVF3-F1
#
_entry.id   AF-A0A3C1FVF3-F1
#
_cell.length_a   1.000
_cell.length_b   1.000
_cell.length_c   1.000
_cell.angle_alpha   90.00
_cell.angle_beta   90.00
_cell.angle_gamma   90.00
#
_symmetry.space_group_name_H-M   'P 1'
#
loop_
_entity.id
_entity.type
_entity.pdbx_description
1 polymer ?
#
loop_
_entity_poly.entity_id
_entity_poly.type
_entity_poly.pdbx_seq_one_letter_code
_entity_poly.pdbx_strand_id
1 'polypeptide(L)'
;MKQLVTVLDELSSLGIGFISFQDNLDITTPQGRLMFHIIGAMAEFERELIKERVKAGLENARRKGKRLGRKPVPPIDRDKITPL
;
A
#
# COMPACT_ATOMS: atom_id res chain seq x y z
N MET A 1 -1.57 3.32 -6.05
CA MET A 1 -3.03 3.37 -6.31
C MET A 1 -3.83 3.80 -5.07
N LYS A 2 -3.78 3.11 -3.92
CA LYS A 2 -4.56 3.52 -2.71
C LYS A 2 -4.39 5.00 -2.31
N GLN A 3 -3.16 5.50 -2.26
CA GLN A 3 -2.90 6.88 -1.83
C GLN A 3 -3.54 7.92 -2.77
N LEU A 4 -3.51 7.69 -4.08
CA LEU A 4 -4.11 8.59 -5.06
C LEU A 4 -5.62 8.68 -4.86
N VAL A 5 -6.29 7.53 -4.71
CA VAL A 5 -7.74 7.48 -4.48
C VAL A 5 -8.11 8.21 -3.19
N THR A 6 -7.36 7.98 -2.10
CA THR A 6 -7.57 8.67 -0.82
C THR A 6 -7.41 10.19 -0.93
N VAL A 7 -6.39 10.67 -1.64
CA VAL A 7 -6.17 12.11 -1.83
C VAL A 7 -7.30 12.74 -2.66
N LEU A 8 -7.72 12.07 -3.73
CA LEU A 8 -8.79 12.58 -4.59
C LEU A 8 -10.15 12.58 -3.87
N ASP A 9 -10.44 11.59 -3.03
CA ASP A 9 -11.62 11.59 -2.15
C ASP A 9 -11.59 12.77 -1.17
N GLU A 10 -10.43 13.05 -0.57
CA GLU A 10 -10.25 14.18 0.34
C GLU A 10 -10.48 15.52 -0.39
N LEU A 11 -9.88 15.70 -1.57
CA LEU A 11 -10.11 16.90 -2.39
C LEU A 11 -11.59 17.07 -2.75
N SER A 12 -12.26 15.98 -3.15
CA SER A 12 -13.69 15.97 -3.44
C SER A 12 -14.53 16.38 -2.22
N SER A 13 -14.20 15.87 -1.03
CA SER A 13 -14.89 16.23 0.23
C SER A 13 -14.74 17.71 0.61
N LEU A 14 -13.67 18.35 0.17
CA LEU A 14 -13.41 19.78 0.34
C LEU A 14 -14.01 20.64 -0.79
N GLY A 15 -14.71 20.03 -1.75
CA GLY A 15 -15.26 20.72 -2.92
C GLY A 15 -14.20 21.16 -3.95
N ILE A 16 -13.00 20.58 -3.88
CA ILE A 16 -11.88 20.89 -4.77
C ILE A 16 -11.95 19.97 -6.01
N GLY A 17 -12.08 20.57 -7.18
CA GLY A 17 -11.98 19.87 -8.45
C GLY A 17 -10.54 19.46 -8.76
N PHE A 18 -10.36 18.25 -9.32
CA PHE A 18 -9.07 17.78 -9.82
C PHE A 18 -9.15 17.52 -11.32
N ILE A 19 -8.12 17.95 -12.05
CA ILE A 19 -8.00 17.77 -13.49
C ILE A 19 -6.57 17.32 -13.79
N SER A 20 -6.41 16.13 -14.37
CA SER A 20 -5.15 15.67 -14.95
C SER A 20 -5.16 15.95 -16.45
N PHE A 21 -4.29 16.86 -16.90
CA PHE A 21 -4.11 17.14 -18.33
C PHE A 21 -3.42 16.00 -19.06
N GLN A 22 -2.51 15.30 -18.40
CA GLN A 22 -1.75 14.22 -19.00
C GLN A 22 -2.63 12.98 -19.26
N ASP A 23 -3.56 12.70 -18.35
CA ASP A 23 -4.46 11.56 -18.44
C ASP A 23 -5.82 11.92 -19.04
N ASN A 24 -6.00 13.19 -19.45
CA ASN A 24 -7.27 13.77 -19.89
C ASN A 24 -8.44 13.41 -18.96
N LEU A 25 -8.20 13.55 -17.65
CA LEU A 25 -9.14 13.16 -16.60
C LEU A 25 -9.61 14.39 -15.84
N ASP A 26 -10.86 14.77 -16.05
CA ASP A 26 -11.53 15.85 -15.31
C ASP A 26 -12.61 15.27 -14.40
N ILE A 27 -12.31 15.17 -13.10
CA ILE A 27 -13.25 14.61 -12.10
C ILE A 27 -14.34 15.60 -11.66
N THR A 28 -14.38 16.82 -12.23
CA THR A 28 -15.51 17.75 -12.03
C THR A 28 -16.72 17.38 -12.90
N THR A 29 -16.49 16.60 -13.96
CA THR A 29 -17.55 16.08 -14.85
C THR A 29 -18.20 14.81 -14.30
N PRO A 30 -19.47 14.51 -14.64
CA PRO A 30 -20.11 13.24 -14.29
C PRO A 30 -19.33 12.01 -14.78
N GLN A 31 -18.77 12.09 -15.99
CA GLN A 31 -17.96 11.02 -16.60
C GLN A 31 -16.65 10.81 -15.85
N GLY A 32 -15.96 11.89 -15.45
CA GLY A 32 -14.74 11.79 -14.66
C GLY A 32 -14.99 11.25 -13.25
N ARG A 33 -16.11 11.61 -12.61
CA ARG A 33 -16.50 11.00 -11.32
C ARG A 33 -16.76 9.50 -11.44
N LEU A 34 -17.41 9.04 -12.51
CA LEU A 34 -17.57 7.61 -12.77
C LEU A 34 -16.22 6.91 -12.94
N MET A 35 -15.33 7.49 -13.77
CA MET A 35 -13.99 6.95 -14.00
C MET A 35 -13.18 6.88 -12.70
N PHE A 36 -13.30 7.91 -11.85
CA PHE A 36 -12.68 7.94 -10.53
C PHE A 36 -13.12 6.77 -9.64
N HIS A 37 -14.42 6.49 -9.56
CA HIS A 37 -14.93 5.34 -8.79
C HIS A 37 -14.44 4.00 -9.34
N ILE A 38 -14.33 3.86 -10.67
CA ILE A 38 -13.77 2.66 -11.30
C ILE A 38 -12.30 2.48 -10.92
N ILE A 39 -11.50 3.55 -11.01
CA ILE A 39 -10.08 3.52 -10.60
C ILE A 39 -9.96 3.20 -9.10
N GLY A 40 -10.86 3.75 -8.27
CA GLY A 40 -10.98 3.43 -6.85
C GLY A 40 -11.18 1.93 -6.60
N ALA A 41 -12.21 1.35 -7.22
CA ALA A 41 -12.50 -0.07 -7.11
C ALA A 41 -11.35 -0.96 -7.64
N MET A 42 -10.72 -0.57 -8.75
CA MET A 42 -9.54 -1.28 -9.27
C MET A 42 -8.37 -1.22 -8.29
N ALA A 43 -8.12 -0.08 -7.66
CA ALA A 43 -7.05 0.07 -6.67
C ALA A 43 -7.24 -0.86 -5.45
N GLU A 44 -8.48 -1.05 -5.01
CA GLU A 44 -8.81 -1.99 -3.93
C GLU A 44 -8.61 -3.44 -4.36
N PHE A 45 -9.08 -3.78 -5.57
CA PHE A 45 -8.92 -5.11 -6.15
C PHE A 45 -7.44 -5.50 -6.29
N GLU A 46 -6.61 -4.63 -6.86
CA GLU A 46 -5.16 -4.86 -6.99
C GLU A 46 -4.49 -5.07 -5.63
N ARG A 47 -4.90 -4.29 -4.62
CA ARG A 47 -4.38 -4.44 -3.25
C ARG A 47 -4.71 -5.81 -2.68
N GLU A 48 -5.92 -6.31 -2.90
CA GLU A 48 -6.30 -7.63 -2.39
C GLU A 48 -5.51 -8.74 -3.10
N LEU A 49 -5.36 -8.67 -4.43
CA LEU A 49 -4.51 -9.60 -5.18
C LEU A 49 -3.05 -9.61 -4.69
N ILE A 50 -2.48 -8.43 -4.40
CA ILE A 50 -1.12 -8.34 -3.84
C ILE A 50 -1.05 -9.05 -2.49
N LYS A 51 -2.03 -8.84 -1.60
CA LYS A 51 -2.05 -9.51 -0.29
C LYS A 51 -2.13 -11.02 -0.44
N GLU A 52 -2.98 -11.53 -1.32
CA GLU A 52 -3.12 -12.96 -1.58
C GLU A 52 -1.79 -13.58 -2.01
N ARG A 53 -1.11 -12.95 -2.99
CA ARG A 53 0.20 -13.41 -3.45
C ARG A 53 1.26 -13.37 -2.35
N VAL A 54 1.25 -12.33 -1.51
CA VAL A 54 2.17 -12.24 -0.36
C VAL A 54 1.91 -13.37 0.64
N LYS A 55 0.65 -13.63 0.99
CA LYS A 55 0.28 -14.74 1.89
C LYS A 55 0.77 -16.08 1.35
N ALA A 56 0.49 -16.38 0.08
CA ALA A 56 0.95 -17.60 -0.57
C ALA A 56 2.48 -17.73 -0.57
N GLY A 57 3.19 -16.62 -0.82
CA GLY A 57 4.66 -16.57 -0.74
C GLY A 57 5.19 -16.86 0.66
N LEU A 58 4.57 -16.28 1.70
CA LEU A 58 4.93 -16.50 3.10
C LEU A 58 4.69 -17.95 3.53
N GLU A 59 3.57 -18.56 3.13
CA GLU A 59 3.27 -19.97 3.39
C GLU A 59 4.30 -20.89 2.74
N ASN A 60 4.65 -20.64 1.48
CA ASN A 60 5.69 -21.41 0.80
C ASN A 60 7.06 -21.26 1.49
N ALA A 61 7.41 -20.06 1.96
CA ALA A 61 8.64 -19.82 2.71
C ALA A 61 8.65 -20.58 4.06
N ARG A 62 7.53 -20.59 4.79
CA ARG A 62 7.36 -21.39 6.01
C ARG A 62 7.54 -22.88 5.75
N ARG A 63 6.93 -23.41 4.67
CA ARG A 63 7.05 -24.82 4.28
C ARG A 63 8.50 -25.20 3.93
N LYS A 64 9.29 -24.25 3.42
CA LYS A 64 10.73 -24.40 3.18
C LYS A 64 11.60 -24.21 4.43
N GLY A 65 11.02 -24.07 5.61
CA GLY A 65 11.73 -23.90 6.87
C GLY A 65 12.36 -22.50 7.07
N LYS A 66 12.00 -21.51 6.24
CA LYS A 66 12.58 -20.16 6.35
C LYS A 66 11.98 -19.45 7.56
N ARG A 67 12.84 -18.95 8.45
CA ARG A 67 12.43 -18.08 9.56
C ARG A 67 11.97 -16.72 9.01
N LEU A 68 10.75 -16.33 9.35
CA LEU A 68 10.15 -15.04 8.99
C LEU A 68 10.23 -14.05 10.17
N GLY A 69 10.13 -12.75 9.88
CA GLY A 69 10.17 -11.69 10.90
C GLY A 69 11.60 -11.26 11.29
N ARG A 70 11.69 -10.46 12.35
CA ARG A 70 12.97 -9.91 12.84
C ARG A 70 13.86 -11.04 13.37
N LYS A 71 15.15 -11.02 13.02
CA LYS A 71 16.16 -11.90 13.61
C LYS A 71 16.26 -11.61 15.13
N PRO A 72 16.49 -12.64 15.96
CA PRO A 72 16.65 -12.42 17.38
C PRO A 72 17.93 -11.61 17.59
N VAL A 73 17.88 -10.68 18.54
CA VAL A 73 19.08 -9.95 18.95
C VAL A 73 19.94 -10.95 19.72
N PRO A 74 21.24 -11.10 19.38
CA PRO A 74 22.12 -11.95 20.15
C PRO A 74 22.20 -11.44 21.60
N PRO A 75 22.43 -12.32 22.58
CA PRO A 75 22.64 -11.91 23.96
C PRO A 75 23.73 -10.84 24.04
N ILE A 76 23.54 -9.85 24.91
CA ILE A 76 24.57 -8.84 25.15
C ILE A 76 25.76 -9.53 25.79
N ASP A 77 26.89 -9.49 25.09
CA ASP A 77 28.17 -9.96 25.58
C ASP A 77 28.70 -8.98 26.63
N ARG A 78 28.50 -9.31 27.91
CA ARG A 78 28.88 -8.46 29.04
C ARG A 78 30.39 -8.27 29.15
N ASP A 79 31.18 -9.17 28.58
CA ASP A 79 32.64 -9.12 28.62
C ASP A 79 33.21 -8.09 27.63
N LYS A 80 32.38 -7.58 26.70
CA LYS A 80 32.72 -6.51 25.75
C LYS A 80 32.21 -5.13 26.17
N ILE A 81 31.53 -5.03 27.32
CA ILE A 81 31.09 -3.75 27.86
C ILE A 81 32.24 -3.20 28.73
N THR A 82 33.12 -2.41 28.13
CA THR A 82 34.11 -1.66 28.90
C THR A 82 33.37 -0.64 29.77
N PRO A 83 33.52 -0.64 31.10
CA PRO A 83 33.03 0.44 31.94
C PRO A 83 33.82 1.71 31.60
N LEU A 84 33.10 2.82 31.39
CA LEU A 84 33.70 4.17 31.34
C LEU A 84 34.20 4.58 32.72
#